data_AF-A0A3D9BBD5-F1
#
_entry.id   AF-A0A3D9BBD5-F1
#
_cell.length_a   1.000
_cell.length_b   1.000
_cell.length_c   1.000
_cell.angle_alpha   90.00
_cell.angle_beta   90.00
_cell.angle_gamma   90.00
#
_symmetry.space_group_name_H-M   'P 1'
#
loop_
_entity.id
_entity.type
_entity.pdbx_description
1 polymer ?
#
loop_
_entity_poly.entity_id
_entity_poly.type
_entity_poly.pdbx_seq_one_letter_code
_entity_poly.pdbx_strand_id
1 'polypeptide(L)'
;MIKRKKIISLICISILIKSLLVLLFSAQYRFFIDIFFVMFFVVFFKNLNKKNAILISSGLAIIFIVLFSSPKMVQQFIPSFRLGRNLTPFEKTQILKPSNYEYKQYNSFKVGDLKFNVSKKYPFSFDTPTPAISESYIIDYQKEKIFPQLIDKNDLKKGFIWKKLNVTEKKEVDKTIELIKNSYQ
;
A
#
# COMPACT_ATOMS: atom_id res chain seq x y z
N MET A 1 -28.12 33.93 -18.69
CA MET A 1 -28.60 32.95 -17.68
C MET A 1 -28.97 31.57 -18.26
N ILE A 2 -29.59 31.51 -19.45
CA ILE A 2 -30.07 30.27 -20.10
C ILE A 2 -28.95 29.25 -20.43
N LYS A 3 -27.79 29.70 -20.95
CA LYS A 3 -26.65 28.82 -21.27
C LYS A 3 -26.08 28.09 -20.04
N ARG A 4 -26.02 28.76 -18.88
CA ARG A 4 -25.45 28.20 -17.63
C ARG A 4 -26.35 27.10 -17.04
N LYS A 5 -27.68 27.27 -17.10
CA LYS A 5 -28.64 26.23 -16.70
C LYS A 5 -28.56 24.99 -17.58
N LYS A 6 -28.37 25.18 -18.90
CA LYS A 6 -28.21 24.08 -19.87
C LYS A 6 -26.93 23.27 -19.62
N ILE A 7 -25.82 23.93 -19.30
CA ILE A 7 -24.55 23.26 -18.92
C ILE A 7 -24.72 22.45 -17.64
N ILE A 8 -25.33 23.02 -16.59
CA ILE A 8 -25.58 22.30 -15.33
C ILE A 8 -26.47 21.06 -15.58
N SER A 9 -27.50 21.20 -16.41
CA SER A 9 -28.38 20.09 -16.78
C SER A 9 -27.64 18.95 -17.49
N LEU A 10 -26.74 19.28 -18.43
CA LEU A 10 -25.91 18.29 -19.12
C LEU A 10 -24.96 17.57 -18.17
N ILE A 11 -24.37 18.30 -17.21
CA ILE A 11 -23.50 17.71 -16.18
C ILE A 11 -24.30 16.73 -15.29
N CYS A 12 -25.52 17.09 -14.86
CA CYS A 12 -26.38 16.19 -14.08
C CYS A 12 -26.74 14.91 -14.86
N ILE A 13 -27.09 15.04 -16.15
CA ILE A 13 -27.39 13.87 -17.00
C ILE A 13 -26.15 12.98 -17.13
N SER A 14 -24.97 13.56 -17.35
CA SER A 14 -23.70 12.82 -17.44
C SER A 14 -23.39 12.06 -16.14
N ILE A 15 -23.63 12.68 -14.98
CA ILE A 15 -23.47 12.04 -13.67
C ILE A 15 -24.42 10.85 -13.52
N LEU A 16 -25.69 10.99 -13.91
CA LEU A 16 -26.68 9.90 -13.82
C LEU A 16 -26.28 8.70 -14.69
N ILE A 17 -25.90 8.96 -15.94
CA ILE A 17 -25.43 7.92 -16.86
C ILE A 17 -24.17 7.24 -16.30
N LYS A 18 -23.17 8.01 -15.85
CA LYS A 18 -21.94 7.45 -15.28
C LYS A 18 -22.23 6.62 -14.03
N SER A 19 -23.11 7.08 -13.15
CA SER A 19 -23.50 6.35 -11.94
C SER A 19 -24.17 5.01 -12.29
N LEU A 20 -25.06 5.00 -13.28
CA LEU A 20 -25.72 3.78 -13.75
C LEU A 20 -24.70 2.79 -14.36
N LEU A 21 -23.77 3.28 -15.19
CA LEU A 21 -22.71 2.46 -15.76
C LEU A 21 -21.80 1.86 -14.68
N VAL A 22 -21.41 2.64 -13.67
CA VAL A 22 -20.60 2.13 -12.56
C VAL A 22 -21.34 1.02 -11.80
N LEU A 23 -22.63 1.20 -11.50
CA LEU A 23 -23.44 0.17 -10.85
C LEU A 23 -23.54 -1.12 -11.68
N LEU A 24 -23.60 -1.00 -13.02
CA LEU A 24 -23.72 -2.14 -13.93
C LEU A 24 -22.42 -2.92 -14.13
N PHE A 25 -21.27 -2.24 -14.27
CA PHE A 25 -19.99 -2.89 -14.57
C PHE A 25 -19.21 -3.33 -13.33
N SER A 26 -19.23 -2.53 -12.26
CA SER A 26 -18.54 -2.86 -11.01
C SER A 26 -18.92 -1.87 -9.91
N ALA A 27 -19.65 -2.33 -8.89
CA ALA A 27 -20.01 -1.53 -7.70
C ALA A 27 -18.80 -1.26 -6.78
N GLN A 28 -17.63 -0.93 -7.35
CA GLN A 28 -16.49 -0.47 -6.59
C GLN A 28 -16.63 1.03 -6.32
N TYR A 29 -16.69 1.38 -5.05
CA TYR A 29 -16.76 2.77 -4.56
C TYR A 29 -15.67 3.70 -5.12
N ARG A 30 -14.53 3.14 -5.57
CA ARG A 30 -13.45 3.90 -6.21
C ARG A 30 -13.91 4.66 -7.45
N PHE A 31 -14.77 4.09 -8.28
CA PHE A 31 -15.26 4.75 -9.50
C PHE A 31 -16.26 5.88 -9.21
N PHE A 32 -16.82 5.92 -8.00
CA PHE A 32 -17.73 6.98 -7.57
C PHE A 32 -17.00 8.25 -7.10
N ILE A 33 -15.69 8.18 -6.79
CA ILE A 33 -14.93 9.35 -6.31
C ILE A 33 -15.01 10.51 -7.31
N ASP A 34 -14.88 10.22 -8.61
CA ASP A 34 -15.02 11.23 -9.67
C ASP A 34 -16.42 11.87 -9.70
N ILE A 35 -17.46 11.07 -9.49
CA ILE A 35 -18.84 11.52 -9.50
C ILE A 35 -19.10 12.45 -8.31
N PHE A 36 -18.63 12.08 -7.12
CA PHE A 36 -18.74 12.91 -5.93
C PHE A 36 -17.99 14.24 -6.09
N PHE A 37 -16.82 14.23 -6.73
CA PHE A 37 -16.05 15.44 -7.02
C PHE A 37 -16.83 16.40 -7.91
N VAL A 38 -17.39 15.92 -9.04
CA VAL A 38 -18.20 16.78 -9.93
C VAL A 38 -19.47 17.28 -9.23
N MET A 39 -20.14 16.41 -8.47
CA MET A 39 -21.33 16.79 -7.69
C MET A 39 -21.04 17.89 -6.66
N PHE A 40 -19.91 17.81 -5.97
CA PHE A 40 -19.47 18.85 -5.04
C PHE A 40 -19.39 20.21 -5.74
N PHE A 41 -18.77 20.30 -6.91
CA PHE A 41 -18.73 21.56 -7.66
C PHE A 41 -20.12 22.01 -8.07
N VAL A 42 -20.97 21.14 -8.63
CA VAL A 42 -22.32 21.55 -9.07
C VAL A 42 -23.14 22.18 -7.92
N VAL A 43 -23.07 21.61 -6.72
CA VAL A 43 -23.80 22.09 -5.54
C VAL A 43 -23.18 23.38 -4.98
N PHE A 44 -21.87 23.41 -4.78
CA PHE A 44 -21.21 24.50 -4.06
C PHE A 44 -20.76 25.67 -4.95
N PHE A 45 -20.71 25.51 -6.28
CA PHE A 45 -20.21 26.53 -7.21
C PHE A 45 -20.99 27.85 -7.17
N LYS A 46 -22.28 27.81 -6.82
CA LYS A 46 -23.08 29.03 -6.66
C LYS A 46 -22.75 29.81 -5.38
N ASN A 47 -22.29 29.11 -4.35
CA ASN A 47 -22.03 29.68 -3.03
C ASN A 47 -20.54 30.02 -2.81
N LEU A 48 -19.66 29.57 -3.71
CA LEU A 48 -18.23 29.81 -3.68
C LEU A 48 -17.86 31.15 -4.36
N ASN A 49 -17.85 32.22 -3.56
CA ASN A 49 -17.22 33.48 -3.96
C ASN A 49 -15.68 33.38 -3.87
N LYS A 50 -14.95 34.17 -4.66
CA LYS A 50 -13.47 34.14 -4.71
C LYS A 50 -12.81 34.24 -3.33
N LYS A 51 -13.29 35.15 -2.47
CA LYS A 51 -12.78 35.32 -1.09
C LYS A 51 -13.04 34.07 -0.23
N ASN A 52 -14.25 33.54 -0.28
CA ASN A 52 -14.65 32.35 0.49
C ASN A 52 -13.89 31.11 0.00
N ALA A 53 -13.69 30.98 -1.31
CA ALA A 53 -12.95 29.87 -1.90
C ALA A 53 -11.49 29.85 -1.42
N ILE A 54 -10.82 31.00 -1.38
CA ILE A 54 -9.45 31.13 -0.86
C ILE A 54 -9.42 30.82 0.64
N LEU A 55 -10.37 31.35 1.42
CA LEU A 55 -10.46 31.08 2.86
C LEU A 55 -10.62 29.57 3.14
N ILE A 56 -11.56 28.93 2.44
CA ILE A 56 -11.83 27.49 2.59
C ILE A 56 -10.63 26.66 2.14
N SER A 57 -10.01 26.99 1.01
CA SER A 57 -8.85 26.22 0.51
C SER A 57 -7.64 26.35 1.42
N SER A 58 -7.34 27.55 1.92
CA SER A 58 -6.26 27.76 2.89
C SER A 58 -6.54 27.05 4.21
N GLY A 59 -7.78 27.12 4.72
CA GLY A 59 -8.19 26.41 5.94
C GLY A 59 -8.05 24.89 5.79
N LEU A 60 -8.55 24.33 4.69
CA LEU A 60 -8.41 22.90 4.38
C LEU A 60 -6.94 22.50 4.21
N ALA A 61 -6.11 23.32 3.56
CA ALA A 61 -4.69 23.04 3.42
C ALA A 61 -3.99 22.94 4.78
N ILE A 62 -4.27 23.85 5.71
CA ILE A 62 -3.74 23.80 7.08
C ILE A 62 -4.20 22.52 7.79
N ILE A 63 -5.49 22.17 7.68
CA ILE A 63 -6.02 20.93 8.25
C ILE A 63 -5.29 19.70 7.69
N PHE A 64 -5.11 19.62 6.36
CA PHE A 64 -4.39 18.52 5.74
C PHE A 64 -2.94 18.44 6.20
N ILE A 65 -2.24 19.57 6.28
CA ILE A 65 -0.86 19.61 6.81
C ILE A 65 -0.83 19.02 8.22
N VAL A 66 -1.72 19.46 9.11
CA VAL A 66 -1.76 18.96 10.49
C VAL A 66 -2.06 17.45 10.54
N LEU A 67 -3.06 16.98 9.77
CA LEU A 67 -3.44 15.57 9.73
C LEU A 67 -2.30 14.68 9.23
N PHE A 68 -1.57 15.11 8.21
CA PHE A 68 -0.45 14.33 7.63
C PHE A 68 0.85 14.47 8.42
N SER A 69 1.10 15.60 9.07
CA SER A 69 2.26 15.77 9.96
C SER A 69 2.12 14.96 11.25
N SER A 70 0.89 14.74 11.73
CA SER A 70 0.59 14.03 12.99
C SER A 70 -0.37 12.84 12.80
N PRO A 71 0.03 11.79 12.06
CA PRO A 71 -0.85 10.66 11.75
C PRO A 71 -1.32 9.88 12.99
N LYS A 72 -0.53 9.87 14.07
CA LYS A 72 -0.89 9.24 15.35
C LYS A 72 -2.08 9.93 16.04
N MET A 73 -2.20 11.25 15.89
CA MET A 73 -3.35 11.99 16.43
C MET A 73 -4.64 11.54 15.73
N VAL A 74 -4.61 11.38 14.41
CA VAL A 74 -5.76 10.88 13.63
C VAL A 74 -6.13 9.46 14.06
N GLN A 75 -5.14 8.61 14.34
CA GLN A 75 -5.36 7.24 14.80
C GLN A 75 -6.01 7.17 16.20
N GLN A 76 -5.77 8.14 17.09
CA GLN A 76 -6.46 8.22 18.38
C GLN A 76 -7.96 8.46 18.20
N PHE A 77 -8.35 9.32 17.24
CA PHE A 77 -9.76 9.60 16.96
C PHE A 77 -10.43 8.54 16.09
N ILE A 78 -9.68 7.92 15.16
CA ILE A 78 -10.16 6.89 14.23
C ILE A 78 -9.21 5.68 14.31
N PRO A 79 -9.43 4.75 15.25
CA PRO A 79 -8.55 3.59 15.43
C PRO A 79 -8.46 2.67 14.20
N SER A 80 -9.48 2.70 13.33
CA SER A 80 -9.52 1.96 12.07
C SER A 80 -8.61 2.53 10.98
N PHE A 81 -8.01 3.72 11.20
CA PHE A 81 -7.10 4.35 10.25
C PHE A 81 -5.73 3.65 10.25
N ARG A 82 -5.64 2.57 9.47
CA ARG A 82 -4.41 1.76 9.33
C ARG A 82 -3.22 2.55 8.80
N LEU A 83 -3.46 3.54 7.94
CA LEU A 83 -2.41 4.42 7.42
C LEU A 83 -1.68 5.17 8.54
N GLY A 84 -2.37 5.51 9.63
CA GLY A 84 -1.75 6.16 10.79
C GLY A 84 -0.71 5.31 11.50
N ARG A 85 -0.76 3.97 11.33
CA ARG A 85 0.25 3.04 11.87
C ARG A 85 1.51 2.98 11.04
N ASN A 86 1.36 3.11 9.72
CA ASN A 86 2.46 2.91 8.76
C ASN A 86 3.14 4.23 8.39
N LEU A 87 2.45 5.36 8.55
CA LEU A 87 3.03 6.68 8.34
C LEU A 87 3.88 7.07 9.56
N THR A 88 5.16 7.33 9.31
CA THR A 88 6.05 7.90 10.32
C THR A 88 5.71 9.36 10.58
N PRO A 89 5.93 9.87 11.81
CA PRO A 89 5.79 11.29 12.10
C PRO A 89 6.70 12.14 11.23
N PHE A 90 6.35 13.42 11.08
CA PHE A 90 7.20 14.37 10.38
C PHE A 90 8.53 14.59 11.14
N GLU A 91 9.65 14.48 10.43
CA GLU A 91 10.98 14.78 10.95
C GLU A 91 11.49 16.12 10.37
N LYS A 92 12.12 16.97 11.19
CA LYS A 92 12.61 18.31 10.75
C LYS A 92 13.59 18.23 9.58
N THR A 93 14.34 17.14 9.49
CA THR A 93 15.28 16.84 8.40
C THR A 93 14.58 16.69 7.03
N GLN A 94 13.28 16.34 7.03
CA GLN A 94 12.46 16.17 5.82
C GLN A 94 12.23 17.46 5.04
N ILE A 95 12.50 18.64 5.62
CA ILE A 95 12.43 19.93 4.92
C ILE A 95 13.55 20.05 3.88
N LEU A 96 14.73 19.51 4.19
CA LEU A 96 15.93 19.62 3.36
C LEU A 96 16.19 18.35 2.55
N LYS A 97 15.89 17.18 3.11
CA LYS A 97 16.13 15.89 2.47
C LYS A 97 14.86 15.03 2.59
N PRO A 98 14.23 14.62 1.48
CA PRO A 98 13.08 13.72 1.57
C PRO A 98 13.48 12.44 2.31
N SER A 99 12.56 11.92 3.12
CA SER A 99 12.79 10.64 3.78
C SER A 99 12.79 9.52 2.73
N ASN A 100 13.89 8.77 2.69
CA ASN A 100 13.94 7.52 1.96
C ASN A 100 13.61 6.40 2.93
N TYR A 101 12.66 5.56 2.55
CA TYR A 101 12.35 4.36 3.31
C TYR A 101 13.47 3.35 3.04
N GLU A 102 14.40 3.19 3.98
CA GLU A 102 15.46 2.19 3.92
C GLU A 102 15.23 1.15 5.01
N TYR A 103 14.95 -0.08 4.61
CA TYR A 103 14.74 -1.21 5.50
C TYR A 103 15.78 -2.30 5.19
N LYS A 104 17.04 -1.94 5.46
CA LYS A 104 18.23 -2.78 5.23
C LYS A 104 18.43 -3.88 6.27
N GLN A 105 17.41 -4.19 7.07
CA GLN A 105 17.48 -5.22 8.10
C GLN A 105 16.91 -6.53 7.58
N TYR A 106 17.79 -7.46 7.23
CA TYR A 106 17.41 -8.79 6.74
C TYR A 106 18.34 -9.88 7.28
N ASN A 107 17.83 -11.11 7.26
CA ASN A 107 18.60 -12.31 7.53
C ASN A 107 18.68 -13.15 6.25
N SER A 108 19.85 -13.69 5.95
CA SER A 108 20.05 -14.60 4.81
C SER A 108 19.92 -16.04 5.28
N PHE A 109 19.16 -16.83 4.53
CA PHE A 109 18.98 -18.26 4.75
C PHE A 109 19.27 -19.04 3.47
N LYS A 110 19.43 -20.35 3.62
CA LYS A 110 19.61 -21.28 2.52
C LYS A 110 18.76 -22.51 2.76
N VAL A 111 18.01 -22.91 1.75
CA VAL A 111 17.22 -24.15 1.73
C VAL A 111 17.49 -24.85 0.40
N GLY A 112 18.09 -26.05 0.46
CA GLY A 112 18.57 -26.76 -0.72
C GLY A 112 19.61 -25.93 -1.48
N ASP A 113 19.33 -25.62 -2.75
CA ASP A 113 20.19 -24.83 -3.62
C ASP A 113 19.85 -23.33 -3.60
N LEU A 114 18.71 -22.94 -3.02
CA LEU A 114 18.27 -21.54 -2.97
C LEU A 114 18.82 -20.80 -1.74
N LYS A 115 19.62 -19.76 -1.97
CA LYS A 115 19.95 -18.73 -0.98
C LYS A 115 18.97 -17.56 -1.12
N PHE A 116 18.32 -17.17 -0.04
CA PHE A 116 17.32 -16.10 -0.04
C PHE A 116 17.43 -15.23 1.21
N ASN A 117 16.87 -14.03 1.13
CA ASN A 117 16.88 -13.05 2.21
C ASN A 117 15.46 -12.82 2.73
N VAL A 118 15.36 -12.65 4.04
CA VAL A 118 14.09 -12.42 4.74
C VAL A 118 14.19 -11.14 5.54
N SER A 119 13.25 -10.24 5.29
CA SER A 119 13.14 -8.97 6.00
C SER A 119 12.84 -9.22 7.47
N LYS A 120 13.60 -8.61 8.38
CA LYS A 120 13.47 -8.83 9.83
C LYS A 120 12.30 -8.02 10.36
N LYS A 121 11.29 -8.62 11.02
CA LYS A 121 10.19 -7.87 11.67
C LYS A 121 9.34 -7.01 10.72
N TYR A 122 9.33 -7.33 9.42
CA TYR A 122 8.55 -6.59 8.44
C TYR A 122 8.02 -7.52 7.34
N PRO A 123 6.72 -7.45 7.00
CA PRO A 123 6.12 -8.38 6.05
C PRO A 123 6.55 -8.12 4.60
N PHE A 124 7.12 -6.96 4.30
CA PHE A 124 7.53 -6.59 2.94
C PHE A 124 9.06 -6.68 2.77
N SER A 125 9.47 -7.02 1.56
CA SER A 125 10.89 -7.19 1.18
C SER A 125 11.36 -6.13 0.18
N PHE A 126 10.79 -4.92 0.24
CA PHE A 126 10.97 -3.89 -0.77
C PHE A 126 12.41 -3.34 -0.88
N ASP A 127 13.17 -3.37 0.22
CA ASP A 127 14.59 -2.95 0.29
C ASP A 127 15.51 -4.13 0.66
N THR A 128 14.98 -5.35 0.60
CA THR A 128 15.74 -6.57 0.85
C THR A 128 16.41 -7.03 -0.45
N PRO A 129 17.72 -7.37 -0.45
CA PRO A 129 18.37 -7.86 -1.66
C PRO A 129 17.71 -9.12 -2.21
N THR A 130 17.57 -9.21 -3.53
CA THR A 130 17.00 -10.38 -4.20
C THR A 130 18.02 -11.53 -4.27
N PRO A 131 17.60 -12.81 -4.21
CA PRO A 131 16.23 -13.30 -3.99
C PRO A 131 15.73 -13.03 -2.57
N ALA A 132 14.51 -12.49 -2.44
CA ALA A 132 13.89 -12.20 -1.16
C ALA A 132 12.54 -12.91 -1.02
N ILE A 133 12.28 -13.49 0.15
CA ILE A 133 11.03 -14.20 0.47
C ILE A 133 10.50 -13.62 1.78
N SER A 134 9.22 -13.23 1.83
CA SER A 134 8.61 -12.79 3.07
C SER A 134 8.39 -13.96 4.02
N GLU A 135 8.38 -13.67 5.32
CA GLU A 135 8.19 -14.66 6.38
C GLU A 135 6.90 -15.48 6.19
N SER A 136 5.81 -14.83 5.76
CA SER A 136 4.52 -15.47 5.52
C SER A 136 4.62 -16.55 4.45
N TYR A 137 5.30 -16.27 3.34
CA TYR A 137 5.43 -17.23 2.24
C TYR A 137 6.26 -18.45 2.65
N ILE A 138 7.28 -18.30 3.51
CA ILE A 138 8.06 -19.43 4.00
C ILE A 138 7.19 -20.39 4.80
N ILE A 139 6.28 -19.86 5.62
CA ILE A 139 5.31 -20.65 6.40
C ILE A 139 4.34 -21.37 5.46
N ASP A 140 3.84 -20.68 4.43
CA ASP A 140 2.95 -21.29 3.43
C ASP A 140 3.67 -22.41 2.66
N TYR A 141 4.92 -22.21 2.26
CA TYR A 141 5.74 -23.21 1.57
C TYR A 141 6.00 -24.45 2.42
N GLN A 142 6.28 -24.27 3.71
CA GLN A 142 6.39 -25.37 4.67
C GLN A 142 5.10 -26.18 4.76
N LYS A 143 3.95 -25.49 4.85
CA LYS A 143 2.62 -26.10 4.97
C LYS A 143 2.26 -26.90 3.71
N GLU A 144 2.50 -26.34 2.54
CA GLU A 144 2.23 -26.95 1.24
C GLU A 144 3.31 -27.98 0.83
N LYS A 145 4.38 -28.14 1.63
CA LYS A 145 5.51 -29.05 1.39
C LYS A 145 6.22 -28.83 0.06
N ILE A 146 6.18 -27.60 -0.45
CA ILE A 146 6.83 -27.18 -1.70
C ILE A 146 7.73 -25.99 -1.41
N PHE A 147 8.85 -25.87 -2.10
CA PHE A 147 9.76 -24.74 -1.96
C PHE A 147 10.38 -24.38 -3.30
N PRO A 148 10.59 -23.09 -3.61
CA PRO A 148 11.28 -22.69 -4.83
C PRO A 148 12.75 -23.11 -4.79
N GLN A 149 13.23 -23.71 -5.87
CA GLN A 149 14.63 -24.06 -6.07
C GLN A 149 15.14 -23.44 -7.37
N LEU A 150 16.45 -23.19 -7.45
CA LEU A 150 17.06 -22.66 -8.67
C LEU A 150 16.99 -23.71 -9.79
N ILE A 151 16.62 -23.28 -11.00
CA ILE A 151 16.68 -24.13 -12.20
C ILE A 151 18.14 -24.42 -12.54
N ASP A 152 19.00 -23.42 -12.39
CA ASP A 152 20.45 -23.52 -12.55
C ASP A 152 21.15 -22.89 -11.34
N LYS A 153 22.04 -23.65 -10.70
CA LYS A 153 22.76 -23.21 -9.50
C LYS A 153 23.66 -22.01 -9.76
N ASN A 154 24.12 -21.84 -11.00
CA ASN A 154 25.07 -20.81 -11.38
C ASN A 154 24.40 -19.59 -12.04
N ASP A 155 23.12 -19.68 -12.43
CA ASP A 155 22.43 -18.61 -13.14
C ASP A 155 21.02 -18.33 -12.58
N LEU A 156 20.94 -17.28 -11.77
CA LEU A 156 19.69 -16.77 -11.20
C LEU A 156 18.69 -16.28 -12.27
N LYS A 157 19.16 -15.90 -13.47
CA LYS A 157 18.28 -15.37 -14.53
C LYS A 157 17.40 -16.46 -15.15
N LYS A 158 17.81 -17.73 -15.06
CA LYS A 158 17.02 -18.87 -15.54
C LYS A 158 15.76 -19.10 -14.68
N GLY A 159 15.67 -18.48 -13.51
CA GLY A 159 14.49 -18.48 -12.66
C GLY A 159 14.43 -19.67 -11.71
N PHE A 160 13.21 -19.97 -11.27
CA PHE A 160 12.93 -20.91 -10.17
C PHE A 160 11.95 -21.99 -10.60
N ILE A 161 12.11 -23.18 -10.04
CA ILE A 161 11.18 -24.29 -10.16
C ILE A 161 10.61 -24.66 -8.79
N TRP A 162 9.31 -24.95 -8.75
CA TRP A 162 8.67 -25.47 -7.55
C TRP A 162 9.00 -26.94 -7.37
N LYS A 163 9.63 -27.28 -6.25
CA LYS A 163 10.00 -28.65 -5.92
C LYS A 163 9.39 -29.06 -4.59
N LYS A 164 8.97 -30.31 -4.48
CA LYS A 164 8.57 -30.90 -3.19
C LYS A 164 9.79 -30.97 -2.27
N LEU A 165 9.61 -30.57 -1.02
CA LEU A 165 10.65 -30.60 -0.01
C LEU A 165 11.09 -32.03 0.29
N ASN A 166 12.40 -32.30 0.23
CA ASN A 166 12.97 -33.52 0.77
C ASN A 166 13.14 -33.42 2.30
N VAL A 167 13.56 -34.52 2.95
CA VAL A 167 13.66 -34.58 4.42
C VAL A 167 14.68 -33.57 4.98
N THR A 168 15.77 -33.30 4.26
CA THR A 168 16.80 -32.34 4.68
C THR A 168 16.35 -30.90 4.50
N GLU A 169 15.79 -30.56 3.34
CA GLU A 169 15.23 -29.24 3.02
C GLU A 169 14.08 -28.90 3.98
N LYS A 170 13.25 -29.88 4.35
CA LYS A 170 12.21 -29.68 5.35
C LYS A 170 12.79 -29.24 6.70
N LYS A 171 13.85 -29.91 7.18
CA LYS A 171 14.54 -29.51 8.42
C LYS A 171 15.17 -28.12 8.30
N GLU A 172 15.69 -27.77 7.12
CA GLU A 172 16.24 -26.43 6.86
C GLU A 172 15.15 -25.35 6.94
N VAL A 173 13.99 -25.58 6.31
CA VAL A 173 12.84 -24.67 6.39
C VAL A 173 12.34 -24.54 7.82
N ASP A 174 12.18 -25.65 8.54
CA ASP A 174 11.74 -25.67 9.94
C ASP A 174 12.69 -24.83 10.82
N LYS A 175 14.00 -25.02 10.65
CA LYS A 175 15.04 -24.24 11.34
C LYS A 175 14.99 -22.75 10.97
N THR A 176 14.79 -22.42 9.69
CA THR A 176 14.63 -21.02 9.27
C THR A 176 13.43 -20.36 9.94
N ILE A 177 12.28 -21.05 10.00
CA ILE A 177 11.07 -20.54 10.65
C ILE A 177 11.29 -20.34 12.15
N GLU A 178 11.99 -21.27 12.82
CA GLU A 178 12.34 -21.13 14.23
C GLU A 178 13.24 -19.91 14.47
N LEU A 179 14.28 -19.73 13.66
CA LEU A 179 15.17 -18.56 13.76
C LEU A 179 14.42 -17.24 13.51
N ILE A 180 13.49 -17.23 12.57
CA ILE A 180 12.63 -16.07 12.32
C ILE A 180 11.78 -15.78 13.56
N LYS A 181 11.09 -16.79 14.13
CA LYS A 181 10.25 -16.65 15.32
C LYS A 181 11.05 -16.15 16.53
N ASN A 182 12.23 -16.72 16.78
CA ASN A 182 13.09 -16.31 17.88
C ASN A 182 13.59 -14.87 17.73
N SER A 183 13.66 -14.33 16.51
CA SER A 183 14.04 -12.93 16.31
C SER A 183 12.99 -11.91 16.80
N TYR A 184 11.75 -12.37 17.05
CA TYR A 184 10.67 -11.56 17.61
C TYR A 184 10.60 -11.56 19.13
N GLN A 185 11.18 -12.57 19.79
CA GLN A 185 11.34 -12.63 21.25
C GLN A 185 12.41 -11.63 21.71
#